data_AF-A0A2L0CVB8-F1
#
_entry.id   AF-A0A2L0CVB8-F1
#
_cell.length_a   1.000
_cell.length_b   1.000
_cell.length_c   1.000
_cell.angle_alpha   90.00
_cell.angle_beta   90.00
_cell.angle_gamma   90.00
#
_symmetry.space_group_name_H-M   'P 1'
#
loop_
_entity.id
_entity.type
_entity.pdbx_description
1 polymer ?
#
loop_
_entity_poly.entity_id
_entity_poly.type
_entity_poly.pdbx_seq_one_letter_code
_entity_poly.pdbx_strand_id
1 'polypeptide(L)'
;FETKLINTLIFKFLPVPMFRNVTLKCLTEIAGVNVSNYDDMFLNLFTQTMAQLEVMLPLETDIKLAYACGQDPEQNFIQNLALFLCTFLRDHGNLAENMGPIDSLRNALSYLVLISEVEEVEIFKICLEYWNSLAAELYREIPYAGAFFGGNRRTLYQEVLGKVRYIMISRMAKPEEVLVVENDNGEVVREFMKDTDSINLYKNMRETLVYLTHLDYSDTERIMTNKLQNQVNGSEWSWKNLNTLCWAIGSISGAMHEEDEKRFLVTVIKDLLGLCEQKRGKDNKAIIASNIMYVVGQYPRFLRAHWKFLKTVVNKLFEFMHETHAGVQD
;
A
#
# COMPACT_ATOMS: atom_id res chain seq x y z
N PHE A 1 35.40 2.07 -3.19
CA PHE A 1 35.16 0.74 -3.76
C PHE A 1 36.41 -0.14 -3.70
N GLU A 2 37.60 0.32 -4.07
CA GLU A 2 38.84 -0.49 -4.10
C GLU A 2 39.45 -0.92 -2.73
N THR A 3 38.80 -0.59 -1.61
CA THR A 3 39.29 -0.87 -0.25
C THR A 3 38.47 -1.96 0.44
N LYS A 4 38.97 -2.51 1.55
CA LYS A 4 38.24 -3.47 2.40
C LYS A 4 37.14 -2.83 3.26
N LEU A 5 36.73 -1.59 2.97
CA LEU A 5 35.79 -0.82 3.78
C LEU A 5 34.42 -1.49 3.87
N ILE A 6 33.81 -1.86 2.74
CA ILE A 6 32.48 -2.50 2.69
C ILE A 6 32.45 -3.77 3.53
N ASN A 7 33.39 -4.70 3.30
CA ASN A 7 33.51 -5.93 4.09
C ASN A 7 33.70 -5.64 5.59
N THR A 8 34.46 -4.60 5.94
CA THR A 8 34.67 -4.24 7.35
C THR A 8 33.39 -3.72 8.00
N LEU A 9 32.64 -2.85 7.32
CA LEU A 9 31.34 -2.36 7.76
C LEU A 9 30.36 -3.52 7.99
N ILE A 10 30.20 -4.38 6.98
CA ILE A 10 29.24 -5.48 7.01
C ILE A 10 29.58 -6.53 8.08
N PHE A 11 30.83 -6.99 8.16
CA PHE A 11 31.15 -8.13 9.03
C PHE A 11 31.60 -7.74 10.44
N LYS A 12 32.13 -6.53 10.65
CA LYS A 12 32.62 -6.12 11.98
C LYS A 12 31.66 -5.22 12.74
N PHE A 13 30.89 -4.38 12.06
CA PHE A 13 30.12 -3.32 12.71
C PHE A 13 28.61 -3.50 12.59
N LEU A 14 28.10 -3.98 11.45
CA LEU A 14 26.66 -4.18 11.25
C LEU A 14 26.03 -5.16 12.28
N PRO A 15 26.66 -6.29 12.64
CA PRO A 15 26.06 -7.25 13.58
C PRO A 15 26.01 -6.71 15.03
N VAL A 16 26.90 -5.76 15.35
CA VAL A 16 27.09 -5.25 16.70
C VAL A 16 26.04 -4.17 17.01
N PRO A 17 25.13 -4.38 18.00
CA PRO A 17 23.98 -3.49 18.22
C PRO A 17 24.33 -2.00 18.36
N MET A 18 25.42 -1.66 19.05
CA MET A 18 25.84 -0.27 19.27
C MET A 18 26.29 0.45 17.98
N PHE A 19 26.72 -0.29 16.95
CA PHE A 19 27.23 0.27 15.68
C PHE A 19 26.27 0.04 14.50
N ARG A 20 25.30 -0.86 14.65
CA ARG A 20 24.39 -1.31 13.59
C ARG A 20 23.74 -0.17 12.84
N ASN A 21 23.13 0.78 13.56
CA ASN A 21 22.39 1.90 12.95
C ASN A 21 23.29 2.80 12.09
N VAL A 22 24.43 3.25 12.64
CA VAL A 22 25.37 4.11 11.91
C VAL A 22 25.99 3.36 10.73
N THR A 23 26.30 2.07 10.92
CA THR A 23 26.84 1.23 9.85
C THR A 23 25.85 1.12 8.70
N LEU A 24 24.58 0.84 8.99
CA LEU A 24 23.56 0.70 7.96
C LEU A 24 23.34 2.01 7.19
N LYS A 25 23.35 3.16 7.88
CA LYS A 25 23.33 4.48 7.23
C LYS A 25 24.50 4.65 6.25
N CYS A 26 25.72 4.29 6.65
CA CYS A 26 26.88 4.32 5.75
C CYS A 26 26.69 3.39 4.54
N LEU A 27 26.13 2.19 4.74
CA LEU A 27 25.84 1.26 3.64
C LEU A 27 24.77 1.82 2.70
N THR A 28 23.76 2.52 3.21
CA THR A 28 22.75 3.24 2.41
C THR A 28 23.39 4.32 1.54
N GLU A 29 24.26 5.16 2.10
CA GLU A 29 24.97 6.19 1.32
C GLU A 29 25.84 5.57 0.23
N ILE A 30 26.51 4.45 0.51
CA ILE A 30 27.28 3.71 -0.51
C ILE A 30 26.34 3.15 -1.58
N ALA A 31 25.19 2.59 -1.19
CA ALA A 31 24.19 2.04 -2.10
C ALA A 31 23.51 3.09 -3.00
N GLY A 32 23.53 4.37 -2.63
CA GLY A 32 23.00 5.46 -3.46
C GLY A 32 24.00 6.00 -4.50
N VAL A 33 25.22 5.46 -4.56
CA VAL A 33 26.23 5.93 -5.51
C VAL A 33 25.95 5.36 -6.91
N ASN A 34 25.56 6.23 -7.84
CA ASN A 34 25.25 5.81 -9.20
C ASN A 34 26.49 5.83 -10.12
N VAL A 35 27.21 4.71 -10.20
CA VAL A 35 28.38 4.50 -11.08
C VAL A 35 28.37 3.10 -11.70
N SER A 36 28.59 2.99 -13.00
CA SER A 36 28.49 1.72 -13.76
C SER A 36 29.73 0.82 -13.69
N ASN A 37 30.83 1.28 -13.10
CA ASN A 37 32.12 0.58 -13.16
C ASN A 37 32.35 -0.38 -11.98
N TYR A 38 31.38 -0.49 -11.08
CA TYR A 38 31.52 -1.22 -9.81
C TYR A 38 30.36 -2.17 -9.52
N ASP A 39 29.68 -2.68 -10.56
CA ASP A 39 28.51 -3.56 -10.45
C ASP A 39 28.75 -4.76 -9.52
N ASP A 40 29.89 -5.45 -9.68
CA ASP A 40 30.28 -6.57 -8.80
C ASP A 40 30.37 -6.16 -7.33
N MET A 41 30.78 -4.92 -7.05
CA MET A 41 30.90 -4.40 -5.70
C MET A 41 29.55 -4.05 -5.09
N PHE A 42 28.63 -3.48 -5.87
CA PHE A 42 27.26 -3.23 -5.44
C PHE A 42 26.52 -4.55 -5.19
N LEU A 43 26.69 -5.53 -6.07
CA LEU A 43 26.10 -6.83 -5.88
C LEU A 43 26.63 -7.50 -4.60
N ASN A 44 27.95 -7.44 -4.38
CA ASN A 44 28.56 -7.98 -3.18
C ASN A 44 28.11 -7.25 -1.90
N LEU A 45 28.01 -5.91 -1.94
CA LEU A 45 27.43 -5.09 -0.87
C LEU A 45 26.03 -5.59 -0.50
N PHE A 46 25.16 -5.77 -1.48
CA PHE A 46 23.79 -6.21 -1.26
C PHE A 46 23.73 -7.64 -0.73
N THR A 47 24.35 -8.61 -1.40
CA THR A 47 24.28 -10.03 -1.00
C THR A 47 24.86 -10.25 0.40
N GLN A 48 25.99 -9.64 0.74
CA GLN A 48 26.56 -9.79 2.08
C GLN A 48 25.74 -9.07 3.15
N THR A 49 25.19 -7.89 2.86
CA THR A 49 24.33 -7.17 3.80
C THR A 49 23.07 -7.98 4.07
N MET A 50 22.43 -8.53 3.03
CA MET A 50 21.28 -9.42 3.16
C MET A 50 21.59 -10.66 4.01
N ALA A 51 22.73 -11.30 3.78
CA ALA A 51 23.14 -12.45 4.60
C ALA A 51 23.31 -12.11 6.09
N GLN A 52 23.81 -10.91 6.43
CA GLN A 52 23.87 -10.46 7.83
C GLN A 52 22.48 -10.10 8.38
N LEU A 53 21.63 -9.49 7.55
CA LEU A 53 20.25 -9.12 7.93
C LEU A 53 19.42 -10.36 8.29
N GLU A 54 19.49 -11.42 7.49
CA GLU A 54 18.75 -12.67 7.75
C GLU A 54 19.12 -13.34 9.08
N VAL A 55 20.37 -13.16 9.53
CA VAL A 55 20.83 -13.63 10.85
C VAL A 55 20.33 -12.71 11.97
N MET A 56 20.34 -11.39 11.76
CA MET A 56 19.96 -10.41 12.78
C MET A 56 18.44 -10.27 12.96
N LEU A 57 17.67 -10.46 11.89
CA LEU A 57 16.23 -10.24 11.82
C LEU A 57 15.61 -11.32 10.92
N PRO A 58 15.34 -12.52 11.44
CA PRO A 58 14.74 -13.61 10.64
C PRO A 58 13.43 -13.17 9.96
N LEU A 59 13.15 -13.67 8.76
CA LEU A 59 11.96 -13.29 7.97
C LEU A 59 10.63 -13.71 8.63
N GLU A 60 10.66 -14.64 9.57
CA GLU A 60 9.51 -15.05 10.37
C GLU A 60 9.17 -14.05 11.49
N THR A 61 10.02 -13.04 11.70
CA THR A 61 9.79 -12.00 12.72
C THR A 61 8.60 -11.14 12.32
N ASP A 62 7.64 -10.98 13.25
CA ASP A 62 6.60 -9.97 13.13
C ASP A 62 7.21 -8.57 13.35
N ILE A 63 7.67 -7.95 12.26
CA ILE A 63 8.31 -6.63 12.28
C ILE A 63 7.36 -5.56 12.80
N LYS A 64 6.06 -5.66 12.50
CA LYS A 64 5.06 -4.72 12.98
C LYS A 64 5.00 -4.73 14.52
N LEU A 65 4.91 -5.92 15.12
CA LEU A 65 4.89 -6.07 16.58
C LEU A 65 6.25 -5.71 17.20
N ALA A 66 7.35 -6.15 16.59
CA ALA A 66 8.70 -5.84 17.06
C ALA A 66 8.98 -4.33 17.08
N TYR A 67 8.48 -3.58 16.09
CA TYR A 67 8.56 -2.12 16.06
C TYR A 67 7.72 -1.48 17.17
N ALA A 68 6.48 -1.94 17.35
CA ALA A 68 5.56 -1.40 18.36
C ALA A 68 6.06 -1.61 19.80
N CYS A 69 6.76 -2.72 20.07
CA CYS A 69 7.36 -3.01 21.37
C CYS A 69 8.83 -2.56 21.50
N GLY A 70 9.45 -2.18 20.40
CA GLY A 70 10.86 -1.79 20.32
C GLY A 70 11.14 -0.44 20.98
N GLN A 71 12.41 -0.18 21.29
CA GLN A 71 12.86 1.13 21.76
C GLN A 71 13.42 1.93 20.57
N ASP A 72 13.82 3.18 20.82
CA ASP A 72 14.37 4.06 19.79
C ASP A 72 15.45 3.40 18.91
N PRO A 73 16.44 2.62 19.43
CA PRO A 73 17.47 2.02 18.59
C PRO A 73 16.93 0.98 17.60
N GLU A 74 15.97 0.15 18.02
CA GLU A 74 15.32 -0.86 17.17
C GLU A 74 14.42 -0.20 16.13
N GLN A 75 13.62 0.79 16.53
CA GLN A 75 12.75 1.54 15.62
C GLN A 75 13.57 2.27 14.55
N ASN A 76 14.65 2.94 14.95
CA ASN A 76 15.60 3.56 14.04
C ASN A 76 16.25 2.54 13.10
N PHE A 77 16.52 1.32 13.57
CA PHE A 77 17.09 0.27 12.73
C PHE A 77 16.13 -0.15 11.62
N ILE A 78 14.84 -0.34 11.93
CA ILE A 78 13.82 -0.67 10.93
C ILE A 78 13.66 0.45 9.89
N GLN A 79 13.68 1.72 10.31
CA GLN A 79 13.67 2.85 9.38
C GLN A 79 14.92 2.88 8.48
N ASN A 80 16.11 2.70 9.06
CA ASN A 80 17.37 2.66 8.30
C ASN A 80 17.41 1.48 7.33
N LEU A 81 16.79 0.35 7.69
CA LEU A 81 16.63 -0.80 6.81
C LEU A 81 15.71 -0.52 5.64
N ALA A 82 14.58 0.14 5.87
CA ALA A 82 13.69 0.61 4.80
C ALA A 82 14.46 1.51 3.81
N LEU A 83 15.20 2.49 4.33
CA LEU A 83 16.01 3.40 3.52
C LEU A 83 17.07 2.67 2.70
N PHE A 84 17.81 1.73 3.32
CA PHE A 84 18.82 0.93 2.62
C PHE A 84 18.22 0.13 1.47
N LEU A 85 17.15 -0.64 1.74
CA LEU A 85 16.51 -1.51 0.76
C LEU A 85 15.89 -0.70 -0.38
N CYS A 86 15.15 0.37 -0.06
CA CYS A 86 14.55 1.24 -1.08
C CYS A 86 15.62 1.92 -1.95
N THR A 87 16.70 2.42 -1.35
CA THR A 87 17.80 3.06 -2.09
C THR A 87 18.48 2.06 -3.03
N PHE A 88 18.91 0.91 -2.50
CA PHE A 88 19.61 -0.10 -3.31
C PHE A 88 18.71 -0.64 -4.43
N LEU A 89 17.46 -0.98 -4.13
CA LEU A 89 16.56 -1.57 -5.13
C LEU A 89 16.12 -0.57 -6.20
N ARG A 90 16.02 0.72 -5.87
CA ARG A 90 15.75 1.78 -6.86
C ARG A 90 16.93 1.98 -7.79
N ASP A 91 18.14 2.11 -7.25
CA ASP A 91 19.31 2.55 -8.02
C ASP A 91 20.03 1.35 -8.69
N HIS A 92 19.93 0.16 -8.09
CA HIS A 92 20.65 -1.06 -8.50
C HIS A 92 19.77 -2.32 -8.58
N GLY A 93 18.43 -2.20 -8.55
CA GLY A 93 17.51 -3.33 -8.61
C GLY A 93 17.72 -4.24 -9.82
N ASN A 94 17.97 -3.65 -10.99
CA ASN A 94 18.27 -4.40 -12.22
C ASN A 94 19.53 -5.28 -12.08
N LEU A 95 20.53 -4.88 -11.27
CA LEU A 95 21.71 -5.72 -11.01
C LEU A 95 21.32 -6.93 -10.15
N ALA A 96 20.52 -6.71 -9.10
CA ALA A 96 20.03 -7.79 -8.24
C ALA A 96 19.13 -8.78 -9.00
N GLU A 97 18.33 -8.30 -9.95
CA GLU A 97 17.46 -9.12 -10.81
C GLU A 97 18.23 -9.98 -11.81
N ASN A 98 19.24 -9.42 -12.48
CA ASN A 98 19.88 -10.07 -13.62
C ASN A 98 21.15 -10.83 -13.26
N MET A 99 21.90 -10.36 -12.27
CA MET A 99 23.22 -10.92 -11.90
C MET A 99 23.27 -11.44 -10.47
N GLY A 100 22.32 -11.07 -9.62
CA GLY A 100 22.30 -11.45 -8.22
C GLY A 100 21.65 -12.80 -7.92
N PRO A 101 21.89 -13.36 -6.73
CA PRO A 101 21.11 -14.48 -6.23
C PRO A 101 19.64 -14.06 -6.08
N ILE A 102 18.75 -14.72 -6.81
CA ILE A 102 17.31 -14.41 -6.82
C ILE A 102 16.70 -14.45 -5.41
N ASP A 103 17.17 -15.35 -4.55
CA ASP A 103 16.67 -15.47 -3.19
C ASP A 103 17.00 -14.22 -2.33
N SER A 104 18.16 -13.58 -2.53
CA SER A 104 18.49 -12.33 -1.84
C SER A 104 17.53 -11.20 -2.24
N LEU A 105 17.16 -11.11 -3.52
CA LEU A 105 16.16 -10.14 -3.98
C LEU A 105 14.77 -10.45 -3.40
N ARG A 106 14.34 -11.72 -3.43
CA ARG A 106 13.05 -12.14 -2.84
C ARG A 106 12.98 -11.82 -1.35
N ASN A 107 14.05 -12.07 -0.61
CA ASN A 107 14.14 -11.80 0.82
C ASN A 107 14.10 -10.28 1.09
N ALA A 108 14.83 -9.48 0.29
CA ALA A 108 14.78 -8.01 0.38
C ALA A 108 13.37 -7.46 0.15
N LEU A 109 12.68 -7.94 -0.88
CA LEU A 109 11.28 -7.57 -1.15
C LEU A 109 10.35 -8.03 -0.02
N SER A 110 10.58 -9.21 0.56
CA SER A 110 9.81 -9.72 1.69
C SER A 110 9.99 -8.85 2.93
N TYR A 111 11.22 -8.41 3.24
CA TYR A 111 11.45 -7.42 4.29
C TYR A 111 10.70 -6.12 4.02
N LEU A 112 10.75 -5.58 2.80
CA LEU A 112 10.01 -4.36 2.49
C LEU A 112 8.50 -4.53 2.69
N VAL A 113 7.92 -5.68 2.37
CA VAL A 113 6.51 -5.98 2.66
C VAL A 113 6.25 -5.95 4.17
N LEU A 114 7.06 -6.67 4.96
CA LEU A 114 6.91 -6.74 6.42
C LEU A 114 7.08 -5.35 7.07
N ILE A 115 8.04 -4.55 6.60
CA ILE A 115 8.27 -3.17 7.05
C ILE A 115 7.09 -2.27 6.66
N SER A 116 6.48 -2.50 5.49
CA SER A 116 5.30 -1.75 5.03
C SER A 116 4.05 -1.99 5.89
N GLU A 117 4.04 -2.99 6.77
CA GLU A 117 2.96 -3.24 7.74
C GLU A 117 3.14 -2.46 9.06
N VAL A 118 4.32 -1.86 9.30
CA VAL A 118 4.60 -1.06 10.49
C VAL A 118 3.70 0.17 10.54
N GLU A 119 3.05 0.41 11.68
CA GLU A 119 2.14 1.54 11.90
C GLU A 119 2.88 2.85 12.19
N GLU A 120 3.85 3.20 11.34
CA GLU A 120 4.60 4.47 11.34
C GLU A 120 4.51 5.10 9.95
N VAL A 121 4.06 6.36 9.87
CA VAL A 121 3.74 7.04 8.60
C VAL A 121 5.00 7.32 7.80
N GLU A 122 6.08 7.75 8.45
CA GLU A 122 7.32 8.10 7.75
C GLU A 122 8.01 6.85 7.15
N ILE A 123 7.98 5.72 7.86
CA ILE A 123 8.47 4.44 7.34
C ILE A 123 7.61 3.98 6.16
N PHE A 124 6.29 4.11 6.28
CA PHE A 124 5.39 3.73 5.20
C PHE A 124 5.59 4.58 3.93
N LYS A 125 5.84 5.89 4.06
CA LYS A 125 6.16 6.77 2.93
C LYS A 125 7.42 6.33 2.18
N ILE A 126 8.48 5.95 2.91
CA ILE A 126 9.73 5.42 2.32
C ILE A 126 9.43 4.17 1.48
N CYS A 127 8.70 3.21 2.03
CA CYS A 127 8.33 2.00 1.30
C CYS A 127 7.40 2.28 0.12
N LEU A 128 6.43 3.19 0.30
CA LEU A 128 5.47 3.57 -0.74
C LEU A 128 6.16 4.20 -1.95
N GLU A 129 7.19 5.02 -1.76
CA GLU A 129 7.98 5.59 -2.86
C GLU A 129 8.58 4.48 -3.74
N TYR A 130 9.18 3.46 -3.12
CA TYR A 130 9.72 2.31 -3.85
C TYR A 130 8.60 1.50 -4.54
N TRP A 131 7.52 1.19 -3.83
CA TRP A 131 6.41 0.42 -4.41
C TRP A 131 5.74 1.13 -5.59
N ASN A 132 5.61 2.45 -5.52
CA ASN A 132 5.11 3.26 -6.62
C ASN A 132 6.03 3.15 -7.84
N SER A 133 7.35 3.37 -7.64
CA SER A 133 8.33 3.28 -8.72
C SER A 133 8.33 1.90 -9.39
N LEU A 134 8.37 0.82 -8.58
CA LEU A 134 8.34 -0.55 -9.08
C LEU A 134 7.05 -0.84 -9.85
N ALA A 135 5.89 -0.47 -9.31
CA ALA A 135 4.61 -0.69 -9.98
C ALA A 135 4.51 0.08 -11.31
N ALA A 136 5.00 1.34 -11.33
CA ALA A 136 5.05 2.17 -12.53
C ALA A 136 5.99 1.59 -13.60
N GLU A 137 7.16 1.06 -13.21
CA GLU A 137 8.09 0.38 -14.12
C GLU A 137 7.46 -0.87 -14.73
N LEU A 138 6.95 -1.78 -13.90
CA LEU A 138 6.32 -3.03 -14.38
C LEU A 138 5.09 -2.76 -15.27
N TYR A 139 4.36 -1.67 -15.01
CA TYR A 139 3.23 -1.22 -15.82
C TYR A 139 3.71 -0.68 -17.19
N ARG A 140 4.76 0.14 -17.23
CA ARG A 140 5.36 0.65 -18.48
C ARG A 140 5.89 -0.48 -19.38
N GLU A 141 6.27 -1.61 -18.79
CA GLU A 141 6.70 -2.81 -19.53
C GLU A 141 5.55 -3.60 -20.17
N ILE A 142 4.27 -3.27 -19.93
CA ILE A 142 3.16 -3.96 -20.60
C ILE A 142 3.31 -3.70 -22.09
N PRO A 143 3.58 -4.73 -22.91
CA PRO A 143 3.63 -4.53 -24.35
C PRO A 143 2.25 -4.05 -24.77
N TYR A 144 2.18 -2.90 -25.44
CA TYR A 144 1.01 -2.54 -26.23
C TYR A 144 0.79 -3.68 -27.24
N ALA A 145 -0.12 -4.60 -26.91
CA ALA A 145 -0.58 -5.72 -27.72
C ALA A 145 0.44 -6.24 -28.76
N GLY A 146 1.37 -7.14 -28.37
CA GLY A 146 2.08 -7.94 -29.39
C GLY A 146 3.48 -8.49 -29.11
N ALA A 147 4.19 -8.10 -28.04
CA ALA A 147 5.53 -8.65 -27.80
C ALA A 147 5.50 -9.88 -26.87
N PHE A 148 5.54 -11.07 -27.47
CA PHE A 148 5.66 -12.38 -26.79
C PHE A 148 7.08 -12.75 -26.37
N PHE A 149 8.01 -11.78 -26.29
CA PHE A 149 9.43 -12.07 -26.09
C PHE A 149 10.00 -11.25 -24.93
N GLY A 150 9.98 -11.87 -23.75
CA GLY A 150 10.62 -11.39 -22.53
C GLY A 150 10.08 -12.21 -21.36
N GLY A 151 10.93 -12.99 -20.69
CA GLY A 151 10.53 -13.68 -19.47
C GLY A 151 9.88 -12.67 -18.53
N ASN A 152 8.67 -12.98 -18.04
CA ASN A 152 7.87 -12.02 -17.30
C ASN A 152 8.63 -11.61 -16.02
N ARG A 153 9.36 -10.48 -16.02
CA ARG A 153 9.86 -9.83 -14.80
C ARG A 153 8.75 -9.78 -13.76
N ARG A 154 7.50 -9.58 -14.21
CA ARG A 154 6.28 -9.69 -13.40
C ARG A 154 6.12 -10.98 -12.60
N THR A 155 6.47 -12.14 -13.15
CA THR A 155 6.35 -13.42 -12.43
C THR A 155 7.27 -13.45 -11.22
N LEU A 156 8.43 -12.77 -11.27
CA LEU A 156 9.33 -12.63 -10.12
C LEU A 156 8.68 -11.86 -8.97
N TYR A 157 7.92 -10.81 -9.30
CA TYR A 157 7.28 -9.93 -8.32
C TYR A 157 5.87 -10.36 -7.92
N GLN A 158 5.23 -11.28 -8.65
CA GLN A 158 3.80 -11.56 -8.53
C GLN A 158 3.34 -11.82 -7.09
N GLU A 159 4.07 -12.63 -6.33
CA GLU A 159 3.73 -12.93 -4.93
C GLU A 159 3.77 -11.67 -4.05
N VAL A 160 4.84 -10.88 -4.19
CA VAL A 160 5.05 -9.64 -3.43
C VAL A 160 4.00 -8.61 -3.80
N LEU A 161 3.68 -8.44 -5.10
CA LEU A 161 2.67 -7.49 -5.55
C LEU A 161 1.28 -7.80 -4.97
N GLY A 162 0.92 -9.09 -4.80
CA GLY A 162 -0.31 -9.47 -4.11
C GLY A 162 -0.35 -9.00 -2.66
N LYS A 163 0.78 -9.13 -1.94
CA LYS A 163 0.91 -8.62 -0.56
C LYS A 163 0.88 -7.09 -0.51
N VAL A 164 1.56 -6.42 -1.44
CA VAL A 164 1.54 -4.94 -1.54
C VAL A 164 0.13 -4.43 -1.85
N ARG A 165 -0.63 -5.07 -2.76
CA ARG A 165 -2.06 -4.73 -2.99
C ARG A 165 -2.86 -4.82 -1.70
N TYR A 166 -2.69 -5.90 -0.93
CA TYR A 166 -3.37 -6.07 0.35
C TYR A 166 -3.06 -4.93 1.33
N ILE A 167 -1.80 -4.51 1.43
CA ILE A 167 -1.36 -3.40 2.28
C ILE A 167 -1.96 -2.07 1.81
N MET A 168 -1.87 -1.76 0.51
CA MET A 168 -2.42 -0.53 -0.07
C MET A 168 -3.93 -0.41 0.18
N ILE A 169 -4.67 -1.51 0.05
CA ILE A 169 -6.11 -1.56 0.34
C ILE A 169 -6.38 -1.40 1.83
N SER A 170 -5.61 -2.08 2.69
CA SER A 170 -5.86 -2.09 4.14
C SER A 170 -5.46 -0.78 4.83
N ARG A 171 -4.55 -0.01 4.24
CA ARG A 171 -3.99 1.22 4.81
C ARG A 171 -4.29 2.48 4.02
N MET A 172 -5.21 2.42 3.05
CA MET A 172 -5.51 3.56 2.18
C MET A 172 -5.74 4.84 2.99
N ALA A 173 -5.02 5.90 2.64
CA ALA A 173 -5.18 7.19 3.29
C ALA A 173 -6.53 7.83 2.95
N LYS A 174 -6.99 8.74 3.80
CA LYS A 174 -8.27 9.41 3.63
C LYS A 174 -8.26 10.32 2.37
N PRO A 175 -9.22 10.16 1.45
CA PRO A 175 -9.39 11.04 0.29
C PRO A 175 -9.98 12.40 0.71
N GLU A 176 -9.80 13.43 -0.12
CA GLU A 176 -10.22 14.80 0.22
C GLU A 176 -11.74 15.03 0.17
N GLU A 177 -12.47 14.14 -0.51
CA GLU A 177 -13.93 14.18 -0.64
C GLU A 177 -14.65 13.65 0.60
N VAL A 178 -13.95 12.96 1.51
CA VAL A 178 -14.55 12.36 2.72
C VAL A 178 -14.43 13.33 3.90
N LEU A 179 -15.57 13.87 4.31
CA LEU A 179 -15.67 14.87 5.39
C LEU A 179 -16.04 14.28 6.75
N VAL A 180 -16.65 13.09 6.78
CA VAL A 180 -17.10 12.42 8.00
C VAL A 180 -16.03 11.44 8.46
N VAL A 181 -15.49 11.66 9.66
CA VAL A 181 -14.39 10.85 10.23
C VAL A 181 -14.63 10.55 11.71
N GLU A 182 -13.94 9.54 12.22
CA GLU A 182 -13.84 9.27 13.66
C GLU A 182 -12.70 10.12 14.25
N ASN A 183 -12.96 10.88 15.31
CA ASN A 183 -11.92 11.61 16.04
C ASN A 183 -11.22 10.73 17.09
N ASP A 184 -10.20 11.27 17.76
CA ASP A 184 -9.45 10.55 18.82
C ASP A 184 -10.31 10.11 20.02
N ASN A 185 -11.50 10.72 20.19
CA ASN A 185 -12.45 10.35 21.24
C ASN A 185 -13.42 9.24 20.79
N GLY A 186 -13.30 8.73 19.56
CA GLY A 186 -14.21 7.73 18.99
C GLY A 186 -15.57 8.30 18.57
N GLU A 187 -15.67 9.62 18.39
CA GLU A 187 -16.88 10.30 17.96
C GLU A 187 -16.85 10.56 16.45
N VAL A 188 -18.00 10.43 15.79
CA VAL A 188 -18.13 10.75 14.38
C VAL A 188 -18.30 12.26 14.23
N VAL A 189 -17.29 12.90 13.65
CA VAL A 189 -17.23 14.35 13.46
C VAL A 189 -17.06 14.73 12.01
N ARG A 190 -17.31 16.00 11.71
CA ARG A 190 -17.04 16.61 10.41
C ARG A 190 -15.68 17.31 10.46
N GLU A 191 -14.80 16.96 9.53
CA GLU A 191 -13.48 17.56 9.38
C GLU A 191 -13.43 18.44 8.12
N PHE A 192 -13.08 19.72 8.29
CA PHE A 192 -12.91 20.67 7.17
C PHE A 192 -11.45 20.95 6.83
N MET A 193 -10.54 20.66 7.75
CA MET A 193 -9.13 20.97 7.57
C MET A 193 -8.50 19.93 6.65
N LYS A 194 -7.83 20.41 5.60
CA LYS A 194 -7.11 19.58 4.64
C LYS A 194 -5.63 19.57 5.01
N ASP A 195 -5.14 18.45 5.51
CA ASP A 195 -3.71 18.22 5.68
C ASP A 195 -3.07 17.89 4.32
N THR A 196 -2.12 18.73 3.90
CA THR A 196 -1.45 18.59 2.60
C THR A 196 -0.60 17.33 2.53
N ASP A 197 0.01 16.92 3.64
CA ASP A 197 0.83 15.72 3.70
C ASP A 197 -0.03 14.45 3.54
N SER A 198 -1.14 14.38 4.26
CA SER A 198 -2.16 13.33 4.10
C SER A 198 -2.72 13.23 2.67
N ILE A 199 -2.95 14.37 2.00
CA ILE A 199 -3.41 14.38 0.60
C ILE A 199 -2.36 13.82 -0.36
N ASN A 200 -1.09 14.18 -0.16
CA ASN A 200 -0.01 13.66 -0.99
C ASN A 200 0.18 12.15 -0.76
N LEU A 201 0.07 11.69 0.48
CA LEU A 201 0.07 10.26 0.80
C LEU A 201 -1.05 9.53 0.05
N TYR A 202 -2.29 10.04 0.11
CA TYR A 202 -3.41 9.47 -0.64
C TYR A 202 -3.14 9.42 -2.15
N LYS A 203 -2.62 10.50 -2.75
CA LYS A 203 -2.30 10.53 -4.18
C LYS A 203 -1.30 9.45 -4.57
N ASN A 204 -0.22 9.30 -3.80
CA ASN A 204 0.81 8.29 -4.05
C ASN A 204 0.25 6.86 -3.87
N MET A 205 -0.54 6.62 -2.82
CA MET A 205 -1.19 5.32 -2.61
C MET A 205 -2.17 4.97 -3.73
N ARG A 206 -2.98 5.95 -4.16
CA ARG A 206 -3.92 5.81 -5.28
C ARG A 206 -3.19 5.45 -6.56
N GLU A 207 -2.13 6.19 -6.91
CA GLU A 207 -1.36 5.93 -8.12
C GLU A 207 -0.75 4.52 -8.10
N THR A 208 -0.13 4.13 -6.98
CA THR A 208 0.42 2.77 -6.80
C THR A 208 -0.66 1.71 -6.95
N LEU A 209 -1.81 1.87 -6.30
CA LEU A 209 -2.90 0.90 -6.39
C LEU A 209 -3.51 0.83 -7.79
N VAL A 210 -3.58 1.95 -8.52
CA VAL A 210 -4.01 1.98 -9.92
C VAL A 210 -3.04 1.19 -10.81
N TYR A 211 -1.73 1.37 -10.66
CA TYR A 211 -0.75 0.55 -11.40
C TYR A 211 -0.89 -0.94 -11.06
N LEU A 212 -0.99 -1.28 -9.78
CA LEU A 212 -1.16 -2.67 -9.33
C LEU A 212 -2.47 -3.29 -9.85
N THR A 213 -3.53 -2.49 -10.00
CA THR A 213 -4.82 -2.91 -10.57
C THR A 213 -4.68 -3.22 -12.06
N HIS A 214 -3.95 -2.40 -12.82
CA HIS A 214 -3.69 -2.71 -14.22
C HIS A 214 -2.81 -3.95 -14.41
N LEU A 215 -1.89 -4.20 -13.48
CA LEU A 215 -1.02 -5.38 -13.52
C LEU A 215 -1.78 -6.69 -13.23
N ASP A 216 -2.77 -6.65 -12.33
CA ASP A 216 -3.67 -7.77 -12.05
C ASP A 216 -4.96 -7.27 -11.39
N TYR A 217 -5.98 -6.99 -12.21
CA TYR A 217 -7.26 -6.50 -11.71
C TYR A 217 -8.04 -7.62 -10.99
N SER A 218 -7.80 -8.88 -11.37
CA SER A 218 -8.49 -10.04 -10.80
C SER A 218 -8.08 -10.26 -9.34
N ASP A 219 -6.79 -10.10 -9.04
CA ASP A 219 -6.28 -10.14 -7.67
C ASP A 219 -6.80 -8.96 -6.84
N THR A 220 -6.86 -7.76 -7.43
CA THR A 220 -7.42 -6.56 -6.79
C THR A 220 -8.91 -6.75 -6.45
N GLU A 221 -9.73 -7.19 -7.42
CA GLU A 221 -11.16 -7.49 -7.25
C GLU A 221 -11.36 -8.54 -6.15
N ARG A 222 -10.55 -9.61 -6.16
CA ARG A 222 -10.58 -10.68 -5.15
C ARG A 222 -10.29 -10.17 -3.74
N ILE A 223 -9.23 -9.38 -3.56
CA ILE A 223 -8.86 -8.82 -2.24
C ILE A 223 -9.97 -7.91 -1.73
N MET A 224 -10.43 -6.95 -2.54
CA MET A 224 -11.49 -6.01 -2.14
C MET A 224 -12.80 -6.73 -1.81
N THR A 225 -13.19 -7.72 -2.62
CA THR A 225 -14.41 -8.52 -2.39
C THR A 225 -14.31 -9.31 -1.10
N ASN A 226 -13.19 -9.99 -0.84
CA ASN A 226 -12.98 -10.74 0.40
C ASN A 226 -13.03 -9.83 1.63
N LYS A 227 -12.38 -8.65 1.59
CA LYS A 227 -12.42 -7.69 2.71
C LYS A 227 -13.83 -7.14 2.91
N LEU A 228 -14.59 -6.87 1.84
CA LEU A 228 -15.98 -6.44 1.95
C LEU A 228 -16.86 -7.52 2.61
N GLN A 229 -16.68 -8.78 2.23
CA GLN A 229 -17.41 -9.89 2.88
C GLN A 229 -17.08 -9.99 4.38
N ASN A 230 -15.83 -9.77 4.78
CA ASN A 230 -15.44 -9.72 6.19
C ASN A 230 -16.06 -8.52 6.96
N GLN A 231 -16.41 -7.42 6.26
CA GLN A 231 -17.21 -6.34 6.85
C GLN A 231 -18.68 -6.76 7.03
N VAL A 232 -19.27 -7.40 6.03
CA VAL A 232 -20.69 -7.82 6.01
C VAL A 232 -20.98 -8.92 7.03
N ASN A 233 -20.14 -9.96 7.09
CA ASN A 233 -20.29 -11.05 8.05
C ASN A 233 -19.91 -10.66 9.49
N GLY A 234 -19.22 -9.52 9.65
CA GLY A 234 -18.85 -8.96 10.94
C GLY A 234 -17.50 -9.44 11.51
N SER A 235 -16.74 -10.29 10.81
CA SER A 235 -15.46 -10.81 11.29
C SER A 235 -14.37 -9.73 11.43
N GLU A 236 -14.36 -8.74 10.53
CA GLU A 236 -13.42 -7.62 10.52
C GLU A 236 -14.12 -6.25 10.63
N TRP A 237 -15.40 -6.23 11.05
CA TRP A 237 -16.18 -4.99 11.10
C TRP A 237 -15.56 -3.96 12.03
N SER A 238 -15.16 -2.81 11.46
CA SER A 238 -14.84 -1.58 12.18
C SER A 238 -15.00 -0.38 11.25
N TRP A 239 -15.21 0.81 11.81
CA TRP A 239 -15.32 2.03 11.00
C TRP A 239 -14.04 2.27 10.20
N LYS A 240 -12.88 2.13 10.86
CA LYS A 240 -11.57 2.21 10.22
C LYS A 240 -11.43 1.25 9.03
N ASN A 241 -11.76 -0.03 9.20
CA ASN A 241 -11.58 -1.03 8.13
C ASN A 241 -12.55 -0.82 6.96
N LEU A 242 -13.80 -0.44 7.24
CA LEU A 242 -14.76 -0.12 6.17
C LEU A 242 -14.31 1.12 5.41
N ASN A 243 -13.88 2.17 6.12
CA ASN A 243 -13.40 3.42 5.53
C ASN A 243 -12.23 3.17 4.59
N THR A 244 -11.14 2.54 5.07
CA THR A 244 -9.95 2.29 4.24
C THR A 244 -10.27 1.43 3.02
N LEU A 245 -11.13 0.41 3.18
CA LEU A 245 -11.61 -0.41 2.06
C LEU A 245 -12.36 0.43 1.02
N CYS A 246 -13.33 1.25 1.44
CA CYS A 246 -14.13 2.04 0.51
C CYS A 246 -13.32 3.16 -0.15
N TRP A 247 -12.36 3.75 0.56
CA TRP A 247 -11.39 4.68 0.02
C TRP A 247 -10.56 4.03 -1.09
N ALA A 248 -10.08 2.81 -0.84
CA ALA A 248 -9.32 2.04 -1.82
C ALA A 248 -10.18 1.69 -3.05
N ILE A 249 -11.43 1.26 -2.85
CA ILE A 249 -12.39 1.00 -3.93
C ILE A 249 -12.57 2.27 -4.78
N GLY A 250 -12.90 3.42 -4.18
CA GLY A 250 -13.08 4.65 -4.96
C GLY A 250 -11.79 5.11 -5.68
N SER A 251 -10.61 4.86 -5.09
CA SER A 251 -9.33 5.32 -5.65
C SER A 251 -8.98 4.69 -7.01
N ILE A 252 -9.46 3.46 -7.28
CA ILE A 252 -9.17 2.71 -8.52
C ILE A 252 -10.17 2.97 -9.64
N SER A 253 -11.02 3.99 -9.52
CA SER A 253 -11.97 4.37 -10.57
C SER A 253 -11.29 4.55 -11.93
N GLY A 254 -11.80 3.87 -12.96
CA GLY A 254 -11.24 3.88 -14.30
C GLY A 254 -10.06 2.94 -14.56
N ALA A 255 -9.57 2.21 -13.55
CA ALA A 255 -8.49 1.22 -13.73
C ALA A 255 -8.97 -0.14 -14.25
N MET A 256 -10.29 -0.34 -14.37
CA MET A 256 -10.91 -1.56 -14.89
C MET A 256 -11.63 -1.28 -16.22
N HIS A 257 -11.74 -2.32 -17.06
CA HIS A 257 -12.64 -2.30 -18.21
C HIS A 257 -14.09 -2.12 -17.76
N GLU A 258 -14.91 -1.48 -18.59
CA GLU A 258 -16.26 -1.05 -18.21
C GLU A 258 -17.16 -2.22 -17.77
N GLU A 259 -17.05 -3.40 -18.39
CA GLU A 259 -17.83 -4.59 -18.02
C GLU A 259 -17.41 -5.17 -16.67
N ASP A 260 -16.10 -5.26 -16.40
CA ASP A 260 -15.57 -5.73 -15.12
C ASP A 260 -15.87 -4.73 -14.00
N GLU A 261 -15.66 -3.43 -14.26
CA GLU A 261 -16.00 -2.35 -13.33
C GLU A 261 -17.49 -2.40 -12.96
N LYS A 262 -18.36 -2.59 -13.95
CA LYS A 262 -19.80 -2.75 -13.73
C LYS A 262 -20.11 -3.95 -12.83
N ARG A 263 -19.55 -5.13 -13.11
CA ARG A 263 -19.77 -6.34 -12.29
C ARG A 263 -19.33 -6.10 -10.85
N PHE A 264 -18.13 -5.56 -10.69
CA PHE A 264 -17.53 -5.27 -9.40
C PHE A 264 -18.39 -4.28 -8.58
N LEU A 265 -18.77 -3.14 -9.18
CA LEU A 265 -19.54 -2.10 -8.49
C LEU A 265 -20.94 -2.54 -8.09
N VAL A 266 -21.61 -3.36 -8.91
CA VAL A 266 -22.93 -3.91 -8.55
C VAL A 266 -22.83 -4.72 -7.26
N THR A 267 -21.79 -5.55 -7.12
CA THR A 267 -21.53 -6.33 -5.89
C THR A 267 -21.22 -5.40 -4.72
N VAL A 268 -20.28 -4.48 -4.89
CA VAL A 268 -19.85 -3.56 -3.82
C VAL A 268 -21.04 -2.79 -3.26
N ILE A 269 -21.83 -2.15 -4.11
CA ILE A 269 -22.88 -1.26 -3.61
C ILE A 269 -24.05 -2.05 -3.05
N LYS A 270 -24.37 -3.23 -3.61
CA LYS A 270 -25.39 -4.11 -3.03
C LYS A 270 -25.02 -4.53 -1.61
N ASP A 271 -23.76 -4.90 -1.39
CA ASP A 271 -23.27 -5.34 -0.09
C ASP A 271 -23.20 -4.16 0.90
N LEU A 272 -22.76 -2.98 0.48
CA LEU A 272 -22.76 -1.78 1.31
C LEU A 272 -24.18 -1.32 1.70
N LEU A 273 -25.14 -1.36 0.77
CA LEU A 273 -26.54 -1.07 1.07
C LEU A 273 -27.12 -2.12 2.05
N GLY A 274 -26.83 -3.40 1.84
CA GLY A 274 -27.21 -4.46 2.76
C GLY A 274 -26.63 -4.27 4.17
N LEU A 275 -25.35 -3.90 4.25
CA LEU A 275 -24.65 -3.58 5.49
C LEU A 275 -25.28 -2.38 6.19
N CYS A 276 -25.65 -1.34 5.43
CA CYS A 276 -26.36 -0.16 5.93
C CYS A 276 -27.69 -0.56 6.57
N GLU A 277 -28.47 -1.46 5.96
CA GLU A 277 -29.72 -1.95 6.54
C GLU A 277 -29.50 -2.85 7.77
N GLN A 278 -28.44 -3.67 7.77
CA GLN A 278 -28.10 -4.58 8.87
C GLN A 278 -27.62 -3.84 10.13
N LYS A 279 -26.78 -2.82 9.98
CA LYS A 279 -26.17 -2.11 11.12
C LYS A 279 -27.13 -1.08 11.70
N ARG A 280 -27.22 -1.06 13.03
CA ARG A 280 -28.05 -0.12 13.79
C ARG A 280 -27.20 0.99 14.41
N GLY A 281 -27.83 2.10 14.77
CA GLY A 281 -27.16 3.25 15.38
C GLY A 281 -26.79 4.32 14.35
N LYS A 282 -26.90 5.58 14.76
CA LYS A 282 -26.73 6.74 13.88
C LYS A 282 -25.30 6.80 13.32
N ASP A 283 -24.30 6.58 14.16
CA ASP A 283 -22.89 6.65 13.79
C ASP A 283 -22.53 5.58 12.75
N ASN A 284 -22.97 4.33 12.97
CA ASN A 284 -22.79 3.25 12.00
C ASN A 284 -23.43 3.59 10.65
N LYS A 285 -24.68 4.09 10.66
CA LYS A 285 -25.40 4.51 9.45
C LYS A 285 -24.67 5.65 8.74
N ALA A 286 -24.18 6.65 9.47
CA ALA A 286 -23.43 7.79 8.95
C ALA A 286 -22.13 7.35 8.25
N ILE A 287 -21.35 6.48 8.89
CA ILE A 287 -20.10 5.95 8.32
C ILE A 287 -20.37 5.13 7.05
N ILE A 288 -21.35 4.23 7.07
CA ILE A 288 -21.67 3.41 5.88
C ILE A 288 -22.21 4.29 4.75
N ALA A 289 -23.08 5.25 5.06
CA ALA A 289 -23.61 6.21 4.09
C ALA A 289 -22.48 7.02 3.45
N SER A 290 -21.59 7.61 4.24
CA SER A 290 -20.41 8.36 3.76
C SER A 290 -19.59 7.54 2.76
N ASN A 291 -19.31 6.27 3.08
CA ASN A 291 -18.57 5.37 2.20
C ASN A 291 -19.32 5.05 0.90
N ILE A 292 -20.63 4.80 0.95
CA ILE A 292 -21.45 4.60 -0.25
C ILE A 292 -21.42 5.85 -1.13
N MET A 293 -21.59 7.04 -0.53
CA MET A 293 -21.59 8.31 -1.24
C MET A 293 -20.24 8.57 -1.93
N TYR A 294 -19.14 8.35 -1.21
CA TYR A 294 -17.80 8.47 -1.77
C TYR A 294 -17.59 7.50 -2.93
N VAL A 295 -17.82 6.19 -2.73
CA VAL A 295 -17.63 5.18 -3.80
C VAL A 295 -18.47 5.57 -5.01
N VAL A 296 -19.77 5.81 -4.84
CA VAL A 296 -20.64 6.13 -5.96
C VAL A 296 -20.22 7.43 -6.66
N GLY A 297 -19.78 8.45 -5.90
CA GLY A 297 -19.26 9.72 -6.44
C GLY A 297 -18.02 9.54 -7.32
N GLN A 298 -17.16 8.57 -7.02
CA GLN A 298 -15.95 8.28 -7.79
C GLN A 298 -16.22 7.57 -9.13
N TYR A 299 -17.41 6.98 -9.35
CA TYR A 299 -17.73 6.20 -10.56
C TYR A 299 -18.83 6.83 -11.44
N PRO A 300 -18.61 8.03 -12.02
CA PRO A 300 -19.61 8.69 -12.85
C PRO A 300 -19.92 7.93 -14.16
N ARG A 301 -18.96 7.16 -14.71
CA ARG A 301 -19.17 6.32 -15.91
C ARG A 301 -20.28 5.29 -15.68
N PHE A 302 -20.18 4.55 -14.57
CA PHE A 302 -21.17 3.55 -14.17
C PHE A 302 -22.56 4.18 -13.97
N LEU A 303 -22.65 5.31 -13.26
CA LEU A 303 -23.92 5.98 -12.99
C LEU A 303 -24.63 6.44 -14.26
N ARG A 304 -23.89 6.98 -15.24
CA ARG A 304 -24.45 7.41 -16.53
C ARG A 304 -25.05 6.25 -17.32
N ALA A 305 -24.46 5.05 -17.22
CA ALA A 305 -24.95 3.85 -17.90
C ALA A 305 -26.13 3.17 -17.17
N HIS A 306 -26.41 3.51 -15.90
CA HIS A 306 -27.36 2.80 -15.05
C HIS A 306 -28.38 3.71 -14.37
N TRP A 307 -29.33 4.25 -15.14
CA TRP A 307 -30.35 5.20 -14.66
C TRP A 307 -31.12 4.75 -13.40
N LYS A 308 -31.59 3.50 -13.36
CA LYS A 308 -32.32 2.98 -12.18
C LYS A 308 -31.46 3.06 -10.92
N PHE A 309 -30.17 2.77 -11.07
CA PHE A 309 -29.23 2.81 -9.98
C PHE A 309 -28.94 4.23 -9.53
N LEU A 310 -28.65 5.13 -10.48
CA LEU A 310 -28.49 6.56 -10.21
C LEU A 310 -29.70 7.12 -9.46
N LYS A 311 -30.93 6.79 -9.89
CA LYS A 311 -32.16 7.20 -9.20
C LYS A 311 -32.21 6.69 -7.75
N THR A 312 -31.87 5.43 -7.50
CA THR A 312 -31.84 4.87 -6.14
C THR A 312 -30.81 5.58 -5.27
N VAL A 313 -29.60 5.81 -5.79
CA VAL A 313 -28.55 6.55 -5.07
C VAL A 313 -29.02 7.96 -4.75
N VAL A 314 -29.54 8.70 -5.72
CA VAL A 314 -30.02 10.09 -5.51
C VAL A 314 -31.15 10.14 -4.49
N ASN A 315 -32.09 9.20 -4.53
CA ASN A 315 -33.12 9.10 -3.49
C ASN A 315 -32.52 8.83 -2.11
N LYS A 316 -31.50 7.95 -2.02
CA LYS A 316 -30.80 7.68 -0.77
C LYS A 316 -30.01 8.89 -0.26
N LEU A 317 -29.41 9.68 -1.17
CA LEU A 317 -28.79 10.96 -0.84
C LEU A 317 -29.82 11.91 -0.23
N PHE A 318 -31.02 12.02 -0.81
CA PHE A 318 -32.09 12.81 -0.20
C PHE A 318 -32.51 12.28 1.17
N GLU A 319 -32.60 10.97 1.37
CA GLU A 319 -32.81 10.40 2.72
C GLU A 319 -31.71 10.83 3.69
N PHE A 320 -30.44 10.75 3.28
CA PHE A 320 -29.30 11.16 4.10
C PHE A 320 -29.28 12.66 4.42
N MET A 321 -29.76 13.52 3.52
CA MET A 321 -29.91 14.96 3.78
C MET A 321 -30.93 15.27 4.89
N HIS A 322 -31.87 14.37 5.18
CA HIS A 322 -32.81 14.54 6.29
C HIS A 322 -32.22 14.08 7.64
N GLU A 323 -31.04 13.45 7.65
CA GLU A 323 -30.41 13.00 8.88
C GLU A 323 -29.72 14.14 9.62
N THR A 324 -29.93 14.17 10.94
CA THR A 324 -29.44 15.24 11.83
C THR A 324 -27.98 15.08 12.24
N HIS A 325 -27.29 14.04 11.73
CA HIS A 325 -25.89 13.79 12.07
C HIS A 325 -24.97 14.77 11.32
N ALA A 326 -24.04 15.40 12.05
CA ALA A 326 -23.10 16.36 11.47
C ALA A 326 -22.25 15.72 10.35
N GLY A 327 -22.11 16.42 9.22
CA GLY A 327 -21.30 16.02 8.07
C GLY A 327 -21.96 15.05 7.08
N VAL A 328 -23.10 14.42 7.42
CA VAL A 328 -23.82 13.53 6.50
C VAL A 328 -24.63 14.32 5.46
N GLN A 329 -25.07 15.53 5.81
CA GLN A 329 -25.88 16.38 4.93
C GLN A 329 -25.07 17.11 3.84
N ASP A 330 -23.75 17.24 4.03
CA ASP A 330 -22.85 18.05 3.21
C ASP A 330 -22.16 17.25 2.11
#